data_AF-A0A951C8U7-F1
#
_entry.id   AF-A0A951C8U7-F1
#
_cell.length_a   1.000
_cell.length_b   1.000
_cell.length_c   1.000
_cell.angle_alpha   90.00
_cell.angle_beta   90.00
_cell.angle_gamma   90.00
#
_symmetry.space_group_name_H-M   'P 1'
#
loop_
_entity.id
_entity.type
_entity.pdbx_description
1 polymer ?
#
loop_
_entity_poly.entity_id
_entity_poly.type
_entity_poly.pdbx_seq_one_letter_code
_entity_poly.pdbx_strand_id
1 'polypeptide(L)' 'EAFTKKLEAQGIKLDRPYTKVPQLGIAIAFIKDPWGTNIEMTEGLVDIK' A
#
# COMPACT_ATOMS: atom_id res chain seq x y z
N GLU A 1 -3.13 -4.52 -6.05
CA GLU A 1 -3.50 -5.56 -5.05
C GLU A 1 -2.52 -6.75 -4.95
N ALA A 2 -2.12 -7.40 -6.06
CA ALA A 2 -1.29 -8.63 -6.00
C ALA A 2 0.03 -8.47 -5.21
N PHE A 3 0.63 -7.27 -5.25
CA PHE A 3 1.84 -6.97 -4.50
C PHE A 3 1.65 -7.05 -2.98
N THR A 4 0.52 -6.57 -2.45
CA THR A 4 0.29 -6.59 -0.99
C THR A 4 0.12 -8.02 -0.47
N LYS A 5 -0.52 -8.90 -1.24
CA LYS A 5 -0.60 -10.34 -0.93
C LYS A 5 0.76 -11.02 -0.92
N LYS A 6 1.65 -10.62 -1.83
CA LYS A 6 3.04 -11.10 -1.85
C LYS A 6 3.79 -10.67 -0.58
N LEU A 7 3.62 -9.42 -0.15
CA LEU A 7 4.24 -8.93 1.09
C LEU A 7 3.76 -9.72 2.32
N GLU A 8 2.45 -9.96 2.43
CA GLU A 8 1.88 -10.77 3.51
C GLU A 8 2.44 -12.21 3.50
N ALA A 9 2.56 -12.83 2.32
CA ALA A 9 3.19 -14.15 2.17
C ALA A 9 4.68 -14.16 2.54
N GLN A 10 5.37 -13.01 2.48
CA GLN A 10 6.75 -12.84 2.92
C GLN A 10 6.84 -12.50 4.42
N GLY A 11 5.74 -12.50 5.16
CA GLY A 11 5.69 -12.18 6.59
C GLY A 11 5.71 -10.68 6.88
N ILE A 12 5.57 -9.83 5.87
CA ILE A 12 5.49 -8.38 6.03
C ILE A 12 4.05 -8.01 6.38
N LYS A 13 3.85 -7.44 7.57
CA LYS A 13 2.55 -6.97 8.03
C LYS A 13 2.18 -5.67 7.31
N LEU A 14 0.99 -5.66 6.72
CA LEU A 14 0.35 -4.41 6.29
C LEU A 14 -0.19 -3.69 7.53
N ASP A 15 0.25 -2.46 7.75
CA ASP A 15 -0.31 -1.59 8.80
C ASP A 15 -1.67 -1.04 8.36
N ARG A 16 -1.83 -0.81 7.05
CA ARG A 16 -3.12 -0.54 6.41
C ARG A 16 -3.27 -1.45 5.20
N PRO A 17 -4.39 -2.21 5.08
CA PRO A 17 -4.63 -3.08 3.95
C PRO A 17 -4.81 -2.28 2.66
N TYR A 18 -4.60 -2.94 1.52
CA TYR A 18 -4.90 -2.38 0.20
C TYR A 18 -6.33 -1.85 0.17
N THR A 19 -6.46 -0.54 -0.01
CA THR A 19 -7.75 0.16 0.00
C THR A 19 -7.84 1.01 -1.26
N LYS A 20 -8.90 0.82 -2.04
CA LYS A 20 -9.22 1.74 -3.14
C LYS A 20 -9.78 3.04 -2.57
N VAL A 21 -9.34 4.17 -3.11
CA VAL A 21 -9.81 5.51 -2.78
C VAL A 21 -10.51 6.08 -4.01
N PRO A 22 -11.82 5.83 -4.18
CA PRO A 22 -12.54 6.15 -5.41
C PRO A 22 -12.49 7.65 -5.77
N GLN A 23 -12.48 8.51 -4.76
CA GLN A 23 -12.42 9.97 -4.92
C GLN A 23 -11.15 10.45 -5.61
N LEU A 24 -10.05 9.71 -5.46
CA LEU A 24 -8.76 10.00 -6.06
C LEU A 24 -8.46 9.09 -7.24
N GLY A 25 -9.28 8.06 -7.50
CA GLY A 25 -9.03 7.08 -8.55
C GLY A 25 -7.80 6.18 -8.33
N ILE A 26 -7.26 6.14 -7.10
CA ILE A 26 -6.06 5.36 -6.75
C ILE A 26 -6.36 4.25 -5.73
N ALA A 27 -5.37 3.41 -5.48
CA ALA A 27 -5.36 2.55 -4.31
C ALA A 27 -4.10 2.77 -3.47
N ILE A 28 -4.24 2.57 -2.16
CA ILE A 28 -3.16 2.79 -1.19
C ILE A 28 -3.08 1.65 -0.19
N ALA A 29 -1.87 1.41 0.32
CA ALA A 29 -1.58 0.48 1.41
C ALA A 29 -0.40 1.02 2.24
N PHE A 30 -0.30 0.62 3.50
CA PHE A 30 0.81 1.02 4.36
C PHE A 30 1.53 -0.19 4.94
N ILE A 31 2.85 -0.08 5.01
CA ILE A 31 3.71 -0.94 5.81
C ILE A 31 4.54 -0.09 6.75
N LYS A 32 5.13 -0.73 7.75
CA LYS A 32 6.08 -0.12 8.67
C LYS A 32 7.43 -0.79 8.52
N ASP A 33 8.48 0.00 8.39
CA ASP A 33 9.84 -0.53 8.40
C ASP A 33 10.29 -0.91 9.84
N PRO A 34 11.43 -1.62 10.01
CA PRO A 34 11.91 -2.01 11.33
C PRO A 34 12.26 -0.86 12.27
N TRP A 35 12.48 0.35 11.75
CA TRP A 35 12.78 1.55 12.53
C TRP A 35 11.51 2.34 12.90
N GLY A 36 10.34 1.90 12.45
CA GLY A 36 9.05 2.51 12.74
C GLY A 36 8.56 3.50 11.68
N THR A 37 9.29 3.68 10.57
CA THR A 37 8.88 4.59 9.49
C THR A 37 7.69 4.01 8.76
N ASN A 38 6.69 4.86 8.47
CA ASN A 38 5.56 4.48 7.64
C ASN A 38 5.94 4.62 6.16
N ILE A 39 5.71 3.56 5.40
CA ILE A 39 5.88 3.54 3.94
C ILE A 39 4.50 3.44 3.32
N GLU A 40 4.10 4.47 2.60
CA GLU A 40 2.89 4.48 1.78
C GLU A 40 3.18 3.90 0.40
N MET A 41 2.41 2.90 0.00
CA MET A 41 2.45 2.34 -1.34
C MET A 41 1.20 2.79 -2.09
N THR A 42 1.39 3.33 -3.28
CA THR A 42 0.31 3.85 -4.13
C THR A 42 0.24 3.12 -5.47
N GLU A 43 -0.97 2.92 -5.96
CA GLU A 43 -1.27 2.31 -7.26
C GLU A 43 -2.16 3.30 -8.04
N GLY A 44 -1.69 3.75 -9.21
CA GLY A 44 -2.39 4.74 -10.06
C GLY A 44 -2.07 6.21 -9.78
N LEU A 45 -1.22 6.53 -8.79
CA LEU A 45 -0.89 7.93 -8.45
C LEU A 45 -0.20 8.69 -9.61
N VAL A 46 0.65 8.00 -10.37
CA VAL A 46 1.35 8.57 -11.53
C VAL A 46 0.39 9.03 -12.64
N ASP A 47 -0.82 8.47 -12.67
CA ASP A 47 -1.83 8.76 -13.68
C ASP A 47 -2.76 9.92 -13.26
N ILE A 48 -2.63 10.44 -12.04
CA ILE A 48 -3.33 11.64 -11.59
C ILE A 48 -2.66 12.86 -12.25
N LYS A 49 -3.45 13.64 -13.00
CA LYS A 49 -3.05 14.91 -13.62
C LYS A 49 -3.31 16.10 -12.74
#